data_AF-A0A9W7PCB3-F1
#
_entry.id   AF-A0A9W7PCB3-F1
#
_cell.length_a   1.000
_cell.length_b   1.000
_cell.length_c   1.000
_cell.angle_alpha   90.00
_cell.angle_beta   90.00
_cell.angle_gamma   90.00
#
_symmetry.space_group_name_H-M   'P 1'
#
loop_
_entity.id
_entity.type
_entity.pdbx_description
1 polymer ?
#
loop_
_entity_poly.entity_id
_entity_poly.type
_entity_poly.pdbx_seq_one_letter_code
_entity_poly.pdbx_strand_id
1 'polypeptide(L)' 'MKKIKRKLPEYDLAYICYYAEKIELSAIAAGFDAEISTSGLAILLQELKENGQFECYKKKYQELLALEN' A
#
# COMPACT_ATOMS: atom_id res chain seq x y z
N MET A 1 17.31 -15.66 3.58
CA MET A 1 16.11 -15.32 2.79
C MET A 1 14.93 -15.13 3.75
N LYS A 2 14.68 -13.90 4.23
CA LYS A 2 13.53 -13.60 5.10
C LYS A 2 12.29 -13.54 4.21
N LYS A 3 11.51 -14.62 4.20
CA LYS A 3 10.17 -14.64 3.62
C LYS A 3 9.31 -13.66 4.42
N ILE A 4 8.77 -12.64 3.78
CA ILE A 4 7.77 -11.74 4.36
C ILE A 4 6.54 -12.61 4.66
N LYS A 5 6.45 -13.11 5.89
CA LYS A 5 5.37 -13.96 6.41
C LYS A 5 4.31 -13.06 7.03
N ARG A 6 3.64 -12.26 6.21
CA ARG A 6 2.31 -11.70 6.51
C ARG A 6 1.80 -11.11 5.20
N LYS A 7 0.66 -11.63 4.72
CA LYS A 7 -0.13 -10.88 3.74
C LYS A 7 -0.43 -9.54 4.40
N LEU A 8 -0.05 -8.43 3.75
CA LEU A 8 -0.48 -7.12 4.18
C LEU A 8 -2.02 -7.15 4.30
N PRO A 9 -2.59 -6.73 5.43
CA PRO A 9 -4.03 -6.61 5.54
C PRO A 9 -4.55 -5.65 4.47
N GLU A 10 -5.79 -5.83 4.06
CA GLU A 10 -6.41 -4.99 3.02
C GLU A 10 -6.35 -3.49 3.35
N TYR A 11 -6.35 -3.14 4.64
CA TYR A 11 -6.19 -1.76 5.10
C TYR A 11 -4.81 -1.20 4.77
N ASP A 12 -3.74 -1.96 4.98
CA ASP A 12 -2.37 -1.53 4.64
C ASP A 12 -2.20 -1.41 3.13
N LEU A 13 -2.78 -2.32 2.35
CA LEU A 13 -2.80 -2.21 0.88
C LEU A 13 -3.54 -0.94 0.43
N ALA A 14 -4.67 -0.64 1.04
CA ALA A 14 -5.46 0.55 0.77
C ALA A 14 -4.70 1.84 1.15
N TYR A 15 -4.06 1.85 2.32
CA TYR A 15 -3.18 2.93 2.77
C TYR A 15 -2.03 3.16 1.79
N ILE A 16 -1.28 2.10 1.46
CA ILE A 16 -0.15 2.14 0.53
C ILE A 16 -0.61 2.69 -0.83
N CYS A 17 -1.71 2.19 -1.40
CA CYS A 17 -2.22 2.66 -2.69
C CYS A 17 -2.63 4.13 -2.67
N TYR A 18 -3.26 4.59 -1.59
CA TYR A 18 -3.70 5.98 -1.46
C TYR A 18 -2.52 6.95 -1.25
N TYR A 19 -1.58 6.59 -0.39
CA TYR A 19 -0.42 7.43 -0.06
C TYR A 19 0.70 7.35 -1.11
N ALA A 20 0.75 6.29 -1.93
CA ALA A 20 1.73 6.16 -3.02
C ALA A 20 1.66 7.30 -4.05
N GLU A 21 0.52 7.99 -4.17
CA GLU A 21 0.39 9.18 -5.02
C GLU A 21 0.60 10.51 -4.27
N LYS A 22 0.63 10.47 -2.93
CA LYS A 22 0.73 11.67 -2.09
C LYS A 22 2.13 11.90 -1.53
N ILE A 23 2.84 10.82 -1.23
CA ILE A 23 4.15 10.84 -0.60
C ILE A 23 5.08 9.83 -1.28
N GLU A 24 6.38 9.98 -1.05
CA GLU A 24 7.38 9.06 -1.57
C GLU A 24 7.23 7.66 -0.97
N LEU A 25 7.46 6.62 -1.78
CA LEU A 25 7.41 5.22 -1.35
C LEU A 25 8.38 4.93 -0.19
N SER A 26 9.50 5.64 -0.13
CA SER A 26 10.46 5.56 0.97
C SER A 26 9.87 6.01 2.30
N ALA A 27 9.02 7.04 2.28
CA ALA A 27 8.33 7.53 3.47
C ALA A 27 7.23 6.56 3.92
N ILE A 28 6.53 5.93 2.97
CA ILE A 28 5.58 4.85 3.26
C ILE A 28 6.32 3.67 3.89
N ALA A 29 7.40 3.19 3.27
CA ALA A 29 8.20 2.08 3.77
C ALA A 29 8.74 2.34 5.18
N ALA A 30 9.13 3.58 5.48
CA ALA A 30 9.59 3.97 6.82
C ALA A 30 8.51 3.81 7.90
N GLY A 31 7.23 3.96 7.54
CA GLY A 31 6.09 3.71 8.44
C GLY A 31 5.79 2.24 8.71
N PHE A 32 6.34 1.32 7.92
CA PHE A 32 6.13 -0.14 8.02
C PHE A 32 7.27 -0.87 8.77
N ASP A 33 8.05 -0.15 9.58
CA ASP A 33 9.09 -0.67 10.48
C ASP A 33 10.00 -1.76 9.84
N ALA A 34 10.43 -1.51 8.61
CA ALA A 34 11.30 -2.38 7.81
C ALA A 34 10.75 -3.78 7.43
N GLU A 35 9.46 -4.08 7.65
CA GLU A 35 8.84 -5.31 7.10
C GLU A 35 8.77 -5.29 5.57
N ILE A 36 8.76 -4.10 4.99
CA ILE A 36 8.66 -3.86 3.56
C ILE A 36 9.71 -2.86 3.10
N SER A 37 10.49 -3.25 2.09
CA SER A 37 11.45 -2.37 1.42
C SER A 37 10.74 -1.52 0.37
N THR A 38 11.28 -0.33 0.07
CA THR A 38 10.79 0.56 -1.00
C THR A 38 10.61 -0.17 -2.34
N SER A 39 11.57 -1.03 -2.70
CA SER A 39 11.48 -1.86 -3.92
C SER A 39 10.34 -2.88 -3.86
N GLY A 40 10.06 -3.42 -2.67
CA GLY A 40 8.92 -4.31 -2.45
C GLY A 40 7.58 -3.59 -2.61
N LEU A 41 7.47 -2.33 -2.14
CA LEU A 41 6.31 -1.48 -2.41
C LEU A 41 6.14 -1.20 -3.89
N ALA A 42 7.23 -0.87 -4.59
CA ALA A 42 7.18 -0.58 -6.01
C ALA A 42 6.66 -1.77 -6.82
N ILE A 43 7.17 -2.99 -6.52
CA ILE A 43 6.70 -4.23 -7.14
C ILE A 43 5.22 -4.49 -6.80
N LEU A 44 4.85 -4.40 -5.53
CA LEU A 44 3.47 -4.60 -5.08
C LEU A 44 2.50 -3.63 -5.77
N LEU A 45 2.87 -2.35 -5.85
CA LEU A 45 2.07 -1.32 -6.53
C LEU A 45 1.94 -1.58 -8.02
N GLN A 46 3.00 -2.06 -8.67
CA GLN A 46 2.96 -2.44 -10.07
C GLN A 46 2.02 -3.63 -10.28
N GLU A 47 2.16 -4.70 -9.49
CA GLU A 47 1.25 -5.85 -9.53
C GLU A 47 -0.21 -5.44 -9.30
N LEU A 48 -0.47 -4.56 -8.33
CA LEU A 48 -1.82 -4.06 -8.06
C LEU A 48 -2.38 -3.24 -9.22
N LYS A 49 -1.55 -2.45 -9.92
CA LYS A 49 -1.96 -1.69 -11.11
C LYS A 49 -2.26 -2.62 -12.28
N GLU A 50 -1.40 -3.61 -12.53
CA GLU A 50 -1.58 -4.59 -13.60
C GLU A 50 -2.82 -5.46 -13.38
N ASN A 51 -3.14 -5.80 -12.13
CA ASN A 51 -4.35 -6.53 -11.77
C ASN A 51 -5.61 -5.63 -11.65
N GLY A 52 -5.50 -4.31 -11.88
CA GLY A 52 -6.61 -3.36 -11.73
C GLY A 52 -7.10 -3.18 -10.28
N GLN A 53 -6.35 -3.67 -9.31
CA GLN A 53 -6.69 -3.61 -7.89
C GLN A 53 -6.23 -2.30 -7.23
N PHE A 54 -5.25 -1.62 -7.81
CA PHE A 54 -4.71 -0.36 -7.27
C PHE A 54 -5.80 0.69 -7.07
N GLU A 55 -6.63 0.94 -8.09
CA GLU A 55 -7.74 1.90 -8.00
C GLU A 55 -8.81 1.44 -7.02
N CYS A 56 -9.07 0.13 -6.94
CA CYS A 56 -10.02 -0.45 -6.00
C CYS A 56 -9.60 -0.20 -4.54
N TYR A 57 -8.34 -0.50 -4.21
CA TYR A 57 -7.78 -0.29 -2.87
C TYR A 57 -7.70 1.20 -2.52
N LYS A 58 -7.29 2.05 -3.46
CA LYS A 58 -7.28 3.51 -3.29
C LYS A 58 -8.69 4.03 -2.97
N LYS A 59 -9.69 3.63 -3.76
CA LYS A 59 -11.08 4.07 -3.58
C LYS A 59 -11.63 3.59 -2.23
N LYS A 60 -11.35 2.35 -1.86
CA LYS A 60 -11.73 1.79 -0.55
C LYS A 60 -11.13 2.61 0.61
N TYR A 61 -9.87 3.03 0.51
CA TYR A 61 -9.27 3.91 1.51
C TYR A 61 -9.94 5.28 1.57
N GLN A 62 -10.28 5.86 0.41
CA GLN A 62 -11.02 7.13 0.33
C GLN A 62 -12.41 7.03 0.96
N GLU A 63 -13.13 5.93 0.72
CA GLU A 63 -14.43 5.68 1.33
C GLU A 63 -14.34 5.54 2.85
N LEU A 64 -13.31 4.85 3.36
CA LEU A 64 -13.04 4.75 4.80
C LEU A 64 -12.73 6.13 5.41
N LEU A 65 -11.86 6.92 4.76
CA LEU A 65 -11.56 8.29 5.19
C LEU A 65 -12.78 9.21 5.21
N ALA A 66 -13.71 9.01 4.26
CA ALA A 66 -14.93 9.79 4.16
C ALA A 66 -15.98 9.37 5.21
N LEU A 67 -15.92 8.15 5.73
CA LEU A 67 -16.78 7.66 6.81
C LEU A 67 -16.35 8.15 8.20
N GLU A 68 -15.08 8.54 8.37
CA GLU A 68 -14.53 9.05 9.64
C GLU A 68 -14.62 10.59 9.79
N ASN A 69 -15.16 11.32 8.79
CA ASN A 69 -15.42 12.77 8.85
C ASN A 69 -16.92 13.09 8.95
#